data_AF-A0A521NBL3-F1
#
_entry.id   AF-A0A521NBL3-F1
#
_cell.length_a   1.000
_cell.length_b   1.000
_cell.length_c   1.000
_cell.angle_alpha   90.00
_cell.angle_beta   90.00
_cell.angle_gamma   90.00
#
_symmetry.space_group_name_H-M   'P 1'
#
loop_
_entity.id
_entity.type
_entity.pdbx_description
1 polymer ?
#
loop_
_entity_poly.entity_id
_entity_poly.type
_entity_poly.pdbx_seq_one_letter_code
_entity_poly.pdbx_strand_id
1 'polypeptide(L)'
;AMVLGAATMTGVLLAGAWLAVSYVALLALWVIMGFGYSLTITPAGRALRRSSNAEDRPALFAAQFALSHACWLIAYPVAGLVSAAVDPGAAFVVLAGLCATGTVLGLLIWPAHDPENLPHSHMNLPADDLHRREGRVGDDADHAHPFVIDERHDRWPTTKG
;
A
#
# COMPACT_ATOMS: atom_id res chain seq x y z
N ALA A 1 8.15 7.36 0.46
CA ALA A 1 7.13 8.19 1.16
C ALA A 1 6.17 7.33 1.98
N MET A 2 5.47 6.36 1.39
CA MET A 2 4.45 5.55 2.07
C MET A 2 4.98 4.79 3.30
N VAL A 3 6.11 4.08 3.15
CA VAL A 3 6.79 3.37 4.26
C VAL A 3 7.21 4.33 5.37
N LEU A 4 7.78 5.49 5.00
CA LEU A 4 8.16 6.51 5.97
C LEU A 4 6.94 7.04 6.73
N GLY A 5 5.81 7.28 6.05
CA GLY A 5 4.57 7.68 6.69
C GLY A 5 4.06 6.65 7.69
N ALA A 6 4.03 5.38 7.28
CA ALA A 6 3.60 4.27 8.14
C ALA A 6 4.55 4.05 9.34
N ALA A 7 5.86 4.17 9.14
CA ALA A 7 6.86 4.12 10.20
C ALA A 7 6.70 5.30 11.19
N THR A 8 6.44 6.51 10.68
CA THR A 8 6.13 7.68 11.52
C THR A 8 4.89 7.43 12.37
N MET A 9 3.79 6.94 11.79
CA MET A 9 2.57 6.64 12.54
C MET A 9 2.79 5.56 13.60
N THR A 10 3.52 4.50 13.26
CA THR A 10 3.90 3.44 14.21
C THR A 10 4.72 4.02 15.37
N GLY A 11 5.71 4.85 15.07
CA GLY A 11 6.54 5.52 16.07
C GLY A 11 5.74 6.45 16.98
N VAL A 12 4.80 7.22 16.44
CA VAL A 12 3.90 8.08 17.24
C VAL A 12 3.02 7.23 18.16
N LEU A 13 2.48 6.10 17.70
CA LEU A 13 1.67 5.21 18.55
C LEU A 13 2.50 4.61 19.68
N LEU A 14 3.73 4.14 19.40
CA LEU A 14 4.64 3.64 20.44
C LEU A 14 5.03 4.72 21.45
N ALA A 15 5.33 5.92 20.97
CA ALA A 15 5.68 7.05 21.82
C ALA A 15 4.46 7.54 22.65
N GLY A 16 3.26 7.46 22.08
CA GLY A 16 2.01 7.86 22.73
C GLY A 16 1.74 7.12 24.04
N ALA A 17 2.16 5.86 24.14
CA ALA A 17 2.04 5.08 25.38
C ALA A 17 2.73 5.73 26.59
N TRP A 18 3.75 6.57 26.36
CA TRP A 18 4.55 7.21 27.41
C TRP A 18 4.48 8.74 27.40
N LEU A 19 4.27 9.34 26.23
CA LEU A 19 4.31 10.79 26.04
C LEU A 19 2.92 11.45 26.08
N ALA A 20 1.82 10.69 25.96
CA ALA A 20 0.46 11.21 25.97
C ALA A 20 -0.03 11.61 27.39
N VAL A 21 0.81 12.29 28.17
CA VAL A 21 0.56 12.66 29.58
C VAL A 21 -0.04 14.04 29.75
N SER A 22 -0.11 14.83 28.68
CA SER A 22 -0.70 16.18 28.70
C SER A 22 -1.41 16.47 27.39
N TYR A 23 -2.35 17.42 27.43
CA TYR A 23 -3.06 17.87 26.25
C TYR A 23 -2.12 18.44 25.17
N VAL A 24 -1.09 19.19 25.58
CA VAL A 24 -0.10 19.74 24.65
C VAL A 24 0.70 18.62 23.97
N ALA A 25 1.11 17.59 24.71
CA ALA A 25 1.81 16.44 24.13
C ALA A 25 0.90 15.65 23.17
N LEU A 26 -0.38 15.48 23.52
CA LEU A 26 -1.37 14.87 22.62
C LEU A 26 -1.53 15.65 21.31
N LEU A 27 -1.59 16.98 21.36
CA LEU A 27 -1.64 17.81 20.16
C LEU A 27 -0.39 17.66 19.29
N ALA A 28 0.80 17.61 19.90
CA ALA A 28 2.05 17.39 19.18
C ALA A 28 2.07 16.02 18.48
N LEU A 29 1.71 14.95 19.20
CA LEU A 29 1.59 13.60 18.64
C LEU A 29 0.56 13.56 17.51
N TRP A 30 -0.59 14.23 17.68
CA TRP A 30 -1.64 14.32 16.66
C TRP A 30 -1.15 14.98 15.36
N VAL A 31 -0.39 16.08 15.46
CA VAL A 31 0.19 16.75 14.28
C VAL A 31 1.16 15.82 13.54
N ILE A 32 2.06 15.15 14.27
CA ILE A 32 3.04 14.24 13.67
C ILE A 32 2.33 13.02 13.05
N MET A 33 1.29 12.51 13.71
CA MET A 33 0.44 11.44 13.17
C MET A 33 -0.23 11.87 11.86
N GLY A 34 -0.75 13.09 11.79
CA GLY A 34 -1.32 13.67 10.57
C GLY A 34 -0.31 13.75 9.43
N PHE A 35 0.93 14.15 9.72
CA PHE A 35 2.01 14.16 8.73
C PHE A 35 2.31 12.74 8.20
N GLY A 36 2.43 11.76 9.10
CA GLY A 36 2.59 10.35 8.73
C GLY A 36 1.44 9.84 7.86
N TYR A 37 0.19 10.17 8.24
CA TYR A 37 -1.00 9.80 7.49
C TYR A 37 -1.01 10.41 6.08
N SER A 38 -0.69 11.71 5.94
CA SER A 38 -0.58 12.38 4.63
C SER A 38 0.46 11.72 3.71
N LEU A 39 1.59 11.26 4.27
CA LEU A 39 2.62 10.54 3.53
C LEU A 39 2.18 9.15 3.06
N THR A 40 1.14 8.57 3.67
CA THR A 40 0.56 7.29 3.23
C THR A 40 -0.55 7.48 2.18
N ILE A 41 -1.49 8.40 2.41
CA ILE A 41 -2.68 8.55 1.56
C ILE A 41 -2.35 9.15 0.18
N THR A 42 -1.40 10.09 0.14
CA THR A 42 -1.03 10.80 -1.10
C THR A 42 -0.44 9.88 -2.18
N PRO A 43 0.52 8.98 -1.87
CA PRO A 43 1.01 8.01 -2.85
C PRO A 43 0.04 6.84 -3.10
N ALA A 44 -0.86 6.50 -2.18
CA ALA A 44 -1.75 5.35 -2.31
C ALA A 44 -2.61 5.42 -3.59
N GLY A 45 -3.25 6.56 -3.85
CA GLY A 45 -4.06 6.74 -5.07
C GLY A 45 -3.23 6.69 -6.36
N ARG A 46 -1.98 7.18 -6.33
CA ARG A 46 -1.07 7.08 -7.47
C ARG A 46 -0.61 5.65 -7.73
N ALA A 47 -0.30 4.91 -6.67
CA ALA A 47 0.09 3.50 -6.77
C ALA A 47 -1.05 2.65 -7.37
N LEU A 48 -2.30 2.88 -6.94
CA LEU A 48 -3.45 2.19 -7.48
C LEU A 48 -3.68 2.52 -8.96
N ARG A 49 -3.57 3.81 -9.34
CA ARG A 49 -3.74 4.24 -10.73
C ARG A 49 -2.63 3.72 -11.65
N ARG A 50 -1.40 3.58 -11.13
CA ARG A 50 -0.27 2.99 -11.85
C ARG A 50 -0.48 1.50 -12.10
N SER A 51 -1.10 0.81 -11.16
CA SER A 51 -1.26 -0.65 -11.18
C SER A 51 -2.61 -1.08 -11.79
N SER A 52 -3.27 -0.22 -12.56
CA SER A 52 -4.62 -0.48 -13.10
C SER A 52 -4.92 0.19 -14.44
N ASN A 53 -5.63 -0.54 -15.29
CA ASN A 53 -6.21 -0.04 -16.53
C ASN A 53 -7.37 0.93 -16.21
N ALA A 54 -7.70 1.78 -17.17
CA ALA A 54 -8.71 2.82 -16.96
C ALA A 54 -10.08 2.26 -16.55
N GLU A 55 -10.44 1.09 -17.09
CA GLU A 55 -11.69 0.39 -16.85
C GLU A 55 -11.78 -0.30 -15.47
N ASP A 56 -10.65 -0.77 -14.92
CA ASP A 56 -10.61 -1.47 -13.63
C ASP A 56 -10.50 -0.52 -12.42
N ARG A 57 -10.08 0.73 -12.64
CA ARG A 57 -9.87 1.73 -11.58
C ARG A 57 -11.06 1.86 -10.62
N PRO A 58 -12.32 1.99 -11.08
CA PRO A 58 -13.45 2.15 -10.16
C PRO A 58 -13.59 0.98 -9.18
N ALA A 59 -13.44 -0.26 -9.66
CA ALA A 59 -13.53 -1.46 -8.82
C ALA A 59 -12.38 -1.52 -7.80
N LEU A 60 -11.15 -1.21 -8.23
CA LEU A 60 -9.98 -1.20 -7.35
C LEU A 60 -10.05 -0.09 -6.28
N PHE A 61 -10.51 1.12 -6.64
CA PHE A 61 -10.73 2.19 -5.66
C PHE A 61 -11.86 1.83 -4.69
N ALA A 62 -12.92 1.15 -5.15
CA ALA A 62 -13.97 0.64 -4.26
C ALA A 62 -13.44 -0.43 -3.28
N ALA A 63 -12.59 -1.34 -3.75
CA ALA A 63 -11.94 -2.33 -2.90
C ALA A 63 -11.01 -1.68 -1.86
N GLN A 64 -10.23 -0.67 -2.26
CA GLN A 64 -9.38 0.11 -1.36
C GLN A 64 -10.20 0.85 -0.30
N PHE A 65 -11.31 1.48 -0.70
CA PHE A 65 -12.26 2.10 0.20
C PHE A 65 -12.82 1.09 1.21
N ALA A 66 -13.33 -0.04 0.74
CA ALA A 66 -13.88 -1.10 1.60
C ALA A 66 -12.84 -1.65 2.59
N LEU A 67 -11.60 -1.90 2.13
CA LEU A 67 -10.51 -2.37 2.98
C LEU A 67 -10.16 -1.36 4.07
N SER A 68 -10.07 -0.06 3.74
CA SER A 68 -9.82 0.96 4.76
C SER A 68 -10.92 1.03 5.82
N HIS A 69 -12.18 0.81 5.44
CA HIS A 69 -13.31 0.76 6.37
C HIS A 69 -13.28 -0.50 7.24
N ALA A 70 -12.90 -1.64 6.66
CA ALA A 70 -12.68 -2.86 7.44
C ALA A 70 -11.57 -2.66 8.48
N CYS A 71 -10.48 -1.98 8.13
CA CYS A 71 -9.43 -1.61 9.07
C CYS A 71 -9.95 -0.69 10.19
N TRP A 72 -10.81 0.29 9.89
CA TRP A 72 -11.46 1.13 10.90
C TRP A 72 -12.41 0.34 11.82
N LEU A 73 -13.17 -0.60 11.26
CA LEU A 73 -14.05 -1.49 12.03
C LEU A 73 -13.27 -2.34 13.04
N ILE A 74 -11.99 -2.62 12.80
CA ILE A 74 -11.11 -3.30 13.74
C ILE A 74 -10.47 -2.30 14.72
N ALA A 75 -9.91 -1.22 14.21
CA ALA A 75 -9.15 -0.26 15.02
C ALA A 75 -10.01 0.47 16.07
N TYR A 76 -11.25 0.81 15.75
CA TYR A 76 -12.12 1.52 16.69
C TYR A 76 -12.49 0.68 17.93
N PRO A 77 -12.99 -0.57 17.79
CA PRO A 77 -13.20 -1.43 18.95
C PRO A 77 -11.91 -1.70 19.71
N VAL A 78 -10.77 -1.92 19.02
CA VAL A 78 -9.49 -2.15 19.70
C VAL A 78 -9.11 -0.94 20.56
N ALA A 79 -9.17 0.27 20.00
CA ALA A 79 -8.87 1.48 20.74
C ALA A 79 -9.78 1.66 21.97
N GLY A 80 -11.10 1.49 21.78
CA GLY A 80 -12.09 1.70 22.85
C GLY A 80 -12.04 0.60 23.92
N LEU A 81 -12.08 -0.67 23.52
CA LEU A 81 -12.14 -1.80 24.44
C LEU A 81 -10.84 -1.99 25.20
N VAL A 82 -9.68 -1.89 24.54
CA VAL A 82 -8.38 -2.03 25.24
C VAL A 82 -8.17 -0.87 26.20
N SER A 83 -8.50 0.36 25.79
CA SER A 83 -8.37 1.53 26.67
C SER A 83 -9.30 1.46 27.87
N ALA A 84 -10.50 0.90 27.72
CA ALA A 84 -11.47 0.76 28.81
C ALA A 84 -11.15 -0.42 29.74
N ALA A 85 -10.60 -1.51 29.22
CA ALA A 85 -10.31 -2.72 29.99
C ALA A 85 -8.95 -2.67 30.71
N VAL A 86 -7.96 -1.98 30.14
CA VAL A 86 -6.59 -1.90 30.66
C VAL A 86 -6.24 -0.46 30.99
N ASP A 87 -5.81 0.32 30.00
CA ASP A 87 -5.52 1.74 30.08
C ASP A 87 -5.25 2.30 28.67
N PRO A 88 -5.22 3.64 28.48
CA PRO A 88 -4.92 4.24 27.18
C PRO A 88 -3.53 3.90 26.61
N GLY A 89 -2.53 3.67 27.46
CA GLY A 89 -1.17 3.31 27.03
C GLY A 89 -1.13 1.92 26.39
N ALA A 90 -1.84 0.95 26.94
CA ALA A 90 -2.03 -0.37 26.35
C ALA A 90 -2.70 -0.27 24.97
N ALA A 91 -3.71 0.59 24.81
CA ALA A 91 -4.36 0.82 23.52
C ALA A 91 -3.38 1.36 22.46
N PHE A 92 -2.52 2.31 22.85
CA PHE A 92 -1.44 2.82 21.99
C PHE A 92 -0.50 1.71 21.49
N VAL A 93 -0.06 0.83 22.39
CA VAL A 93 0.85 -0.29 22.05
C VAL A 93 0.17 -1.29 21.11
N VAL A 94 -1.08 -1.66 21.36
CA VAL A 94 -1.81 -2.61 20.51
C VAL A 94 -2.03 -2.02 19.12
N LEU A 95 -2.45 -0.77 19.02
CA LEU A 95 -2.61 -0.06 17.74
C LEU A 95 -1.27 0.10 17.01
N ALA A 96 -0.18 0.34 17.73
CA ALA A 96 1.17 0.35 17.15
C ALA A 96 1.51 -1.01 16.53
N GLY A 97 1.18 -2.11 17.20
CA GLY A 97 1.34 -3.47 16.67
C GLY A 97 0.55 -3.71 15.38
N LEU A 98 -0.70 -3.24 15.32
CA LEU A 98 -1.51 -3.31 14.09
C LEU A 98 -0.90 -2.49 12.95
N CYS A 99 -0.45 -1.26 13.24
CA CYS A 99 0.20 -0.39 12.26
C CYS A 99 1.52 -0.97 11.74
N ALA A 100 2.34 -1.51 12.65
CA ALA A 100 3.58 -2.18 12.32
C ALA A 100 3.34 -3.43 11.46
N THR A 101 2.32 -4.22 11.79
CA THR A 101 1.93 -5.41 11.00
C THR A 101 1.56 -5.02 9.57
N GLY A 102 0.72 -3.99 9.40
CA GLY A 102 0.39 -3.47 8.07
C GLY A 102 1.61 -2.95 7.30
N THR A 103 2.55 -2.30 8.00
CA THR A 103 3.81 -1.82 7.42
C THR A 103 4.69 -2.98 6.95
N VAL A 104 4.86 -4.01 7.78
CA VAL A 104 5.65 -5.21 7.45
C VAL A 104 5.01 -5.96 6.29
N LEU A 105 3.69 -6.19 6.32
CA LEU A 105 2.98 -6.82 5.20
C LEU A 105 3.16 -6.02 3.90
N GLY A 106 3.07 -4.69 3.96
CA GLY A 106 3.34 -3.84 2.81
C GLY A 106 4.76 -4.01 2.27
N LEU A 107 5.77 -4.11 3.13
CA LEU A 107 7.16 -4.33 2.73
C LEU A 107 7.43 -5.75 2.19
N LEU A 108 6.72 -6.76 2.70
CA LEU A 108 6.88 -8.16 2.26
C LEU A 108 6.14 -8.46 0.96
N ILE A 109 4.96 -7.89 0.78
CA ILE A 109 4.10 -8.12 -0.39
C ILE A 109 4.54 -7.25 -1.57
N TRP A 110 5.00 -6.02 -1.31
CA TRP A 110 5.36 -5.10 -2.39
C TRP A 110 6.78 -5.39 -2.92
N PRO A 111 6.97 -5.59 -4.23
CA PRO A 111 8.28 -5.83 -4.80
C PRO A 111 9.20 -4.61 -4.64
N ALA A 112 10.42 -4.83 -4.15
CA ALA A 112 11.42 -3.78 -3.98
C ALA A 112 11.87 -3.13 -5.29
N HIS A 113 11.74 -3.86 -6.40
CA HIS A 113 12.01 -3.41 -7.75
C HIS A 113 10.74 -3.52 -8.59
N ASP A 114 10.05 -2.40 -8.76
CA ASP A 114 8.83 -2.26 -9.56
C ASP A 114 9.12 -1.30 -10.72
N PRO A 115 9.84 -1.76 -11.78
CA PRO A 115 10.14 -0.94 -12.95
C PRO A 115 8.85 -0.65 -13.74
N GLU A 116 8.74 0.55 -14.28
CA GLU A 116 7.53 0.98 -14.99
C GLU A 116 7.29 0.20 -16.27
N ASN A 117 8.36 -0.22 -16.97
CA ASN A 117 8.27 -1.08 -18.14
C ASN A 117 8.86 -2.45 -17.77
N LEU A 118 8.04 -3.48 -17.79
CA LEU A 118 8.47 -4.85 -17.56
C LEU A 118 8.64 -5.56 -18.91
N PRO A 119 9.84 -6.07 -19.24
CA PRO A 119 10.02 -6.89 -20.43
C PRO A 119 9.25 -8.20 -20.25
N HIS A 120 8.43 -8.55 -21.23
CA HIS A 120 7.67 -9.79 -21.26
C HIS A 120 7.46 -10.28 -22.71
N SER A 121 7.25 -11.59 -22.86
CA SER A 121 7.01 -12.24 -24.14
C SER A 121 5.61 -12.83 -24.19
N HIS A 122 4.95 -12.71 -25.34
CA HIS A 122 3.66 -13.33 -25.60
C HIS A 122 3.82 -14.43 -26.63
N MET A 123 4.37 -15.59 -26.25
CA MET A 123 4.61 -16.70 -27.21
C MET A 123 3.33 -17.22 -27.90
N ASN A 124 2.16 -17.00 -27.28
CA ASN A 124 0.87 -17.49 -27.76
C ASN A 124 0.11 -16.50 -28.67
N LEU A 125 0.58 -15.27 -28.84
CA LEU A 125 -0.04 -14.30 -29.74
C LEU A 125 0.48 -14.45 -31.19
N PRO A 126 -0.36 -14.20 -32.21
CA PRO A 126 0.10 -14.15 -33.60
C PRO A 126 1.25 -13.14 -33.80
N ALA A 127 2.16 -13.43 -34.73
CA ALA A 127 3.32 -12.58 -34.99
C ALA A 127 2.99 -11.13 -35.39
N ASP A 128 1.82 -10.91 -35.98
CA ASP A 128 1.33 -9.62 -36.44
C ASP A 128 0.35 -8.92 -35.47
N ASP A 129 0.18 -9.42 -34.25
CA ASP A 129 -0.72 -8.79 -33.27
C ASP A 129 -0.24 -7.35 -32.95
N LEU A 130 -1.19 -6.39 -32.97
CA LEU A 130 -0.91 -4.98 -32.69
C LEU A 130 -0.33 -4.78 -31.29
N HIS A 131 -0.69 -5.63 -30.33
CA HIS A 131 -0.20 -5.57 -28.95
C HIS A 131 1.31 -5.82 -28.85
N ARG A 132 1.89 -6.70 -29.68
CA ARG A 132 3.36 -6.92 -29.73
C ARG A 132 4.14 -5.70 -30.20
N ARG A 133 3.47 -4.71 -30.77
CA ARG A 133 4.08 -3.46 -31.26
C ARG A 133 3.99 -2.33 -30.22
N GLU A 134 3.40 -2.58 -29.05
CA GLU A 134 3.33 -1.62 -27.96
C GLU A 134 4.66 -1.58 -27.17
N GLY A 135 5.22 -0.38 -26.96
CA GLY A 135 6.45 -0.20 -26.19
C GLY A 135 7.75 -0.41 -26.98
N ARG A 136 8.85 -0.73 -26.28
CA ARG A 136 10.14 -1.05 -26.94
C ARG A 136 10.15 -2.52 -27.37
N VAL A 137 10.38 -2.76 -28.66
CA VAL A 137 10.55 -4.09 -29.24
C VAL A 137 12.02 -4.52 -29.06
N GLY A 138 12.25 -5.63 -28.39
CA GLY A 138 13.54 -6.34 -28.34
C GLY A 138 13.70 -7.32 -29.50
N ASP A 139 14.90 -7.87 -29.68
CA ASP A 139 15.26 -8.70 -30.83
C ASP A 139 14.48 -10.04 -30.93
N ASP A 140 13.78 -10.49 -29.88
CA ASP A 140 13.31 -11.89 -29.75
C ASP A 140 11.86 -12.06 -29.22
N ALA A 141 10.89 -11.31 -29.77
CA ALA A 141 9.47 -11.29 -29.32
C ALA A 141 9.24 -10.78 -27.88
N ASP A 142 10.31 -10.32 -27.23
CA ASP A 142 10.28 -9.56 -26.00
C ASP A 142 9.91 -8.10 -26.30
N HIS A 143 8.92 -7.57 -25.59
CA HIS A 143 8.56 -6.15 -25.63
C HIS A 143 8.35 -5.63 -24.21
N ALA A 144 8.52 -4.32 -24.01
CA ALA A 144 8.43 -3.69 -22.70
C ALA A 144 7.49 -2.49 -22.73
N HIS A 145 6.40 -2.59 -21.97
CA HIS A 145 5.42 -1.54 -21.71
C HIS A 145 4.96 -1.60 -20.23
N PRO A 146 4.19 -0.60 -19.75
CA PRO A 146 3.55 -0.68 -18.44
C PRO A 146 2.74 -1.95 -18.30
N PHE A 147 3.04 -2.75 -17.27
CA PHE A 147 2.41 -4.04 -17.04
C PHE A 147 1.36 -3.90 -15.93
N VAL A 148 0.14 -4.34 -16.23
CA VAL A 148 -1.01 -4.34 -15.33
C VAL A 148 -1.66 -5.71 -15.43
N ILE A 149 -2.15 -6.24 -14.32
CA ILE A 149 -2.89 -7.51 -14.34
C ILE A 149 -4.26 -7.27 -14.99
N ASP A 150 -4.52 -7.94 -16.11
CA ASP A 150 -5.74 -7.83 -16.92
C ASP A 150 -6.05 -9.13 -17.67
N GLU A 151 -7.02 -9.13 -18.60
CA GLU A 151 -7.39 -10.33 -19.37
C GLU A 151 -6.24 -10.91 -20.21
N ARG A 152 -5.27 -10.08 -20.62
CA ARG A 152 -4.09 -10.49 -21.41
C ARG A 152 -2.89 -10.80 -20.53
N HIS A 153 -2.90 -10.33 -19.29
CA HIS A 153 -1.82 -10.43 -18.30
C HIS A 153 -2.37 -10.97 -16.97
N ASP A 154 -2.66 -12.26 -16.88
CA ASP A 154 -3.26 -12.86 -15.68
C ASP A 154 -2.28 -13.02 -14.51
N ARG A 155 -0.98 -12.95 -14.78
CA ARG A 155 0.10 -13.15 -13.79
C ARG A 155 1.26 -12.21 -14.04
N TRP A 156 1.90 -11.79 -12.96
CA TRP A 156 3.16 -11.07 -13.04
C TRP A 156 4.24 -11.93 -13.72
N PRO A 157 5.03 -11.35 -14.65
CA PRO A 157 6.08 -12.09 -15.33
C PRO A 157 7.15 -12.50 -14.30
N THR A 158 7.43 -13.79 -14.23
CA THR A 158 8.50 -14.31 -13.38
C THR A 158 9.83 -14.07 -14.08
N THR A 159 10.54 -13.00 -13.73
CA THR A 159 11.97 -12.88 -14.02
C THR A 159 12.72 -13.80 -13.05
N LYS A 160 12.63 -15.11 -13.26
CA LYS A 160 13.65 -16.03 -12.72
C LYS A 160 14.75 -16.16 -13.76
N GLY A 161 15.73 -15.27 -13.65
CA GLY A 161 17.11 -15.57 -14.01
C GLY A 161 17.78 -16.28 -12.84
#